data_AF-A0A061I8V1-F1
#
_entry.id   AF-A0A061I8V1-F1
#
_cell.length_a   1.000
_cell.length_b   1.000
_cell.length_c   1.000
_cell.angle_alpha   90.00
_cell.angle_beta   90.00
_cell.angle_gamma   90.00
#
_symmetry.space_group_name_H-M   'P 1'
#
loop_
_entity.id
_entity.type
_entity.pdbx_description
1 polymer ?
#
loop_
_entity_poly.entity_id
_entity_poly.type
_entity_poly.pdbx_seq_one_letter_code
_entity_poly.pdbx_strand_id
1 'polypeptide(L)'
;HEIVNINLKNKPEWFLKKNPTGLVPVLEDSKGRLISESVIICEYLDEAYPDKKLFPDDPYEKARQKMTLESFSKTLWRLMSGDATRSLGRGSSPPGPVPEGVIRIYSMRFCPYSQRARLVLKAKGIRHEVVNINLKNKPEWYFTKHPFGQIPVLENSQGQLVYESVIACEYLDDLYPGRKLFPFDPYERARQKMLLELFCKIPHLTKESLVAMRCGRECTDLKTALRQEFRNLEEVLEYQNITFFGGDRISMIDYLFWPWFERLDVYGLSDCVNHTPMLRLWIATMRQDPTVCALLTDKNVFLGFLQLYFQNNPCAFDFGLCNPASRNSKCDVLTSLYPCFGLCPDQPSLSPDISAGSAICWLWAYFVPYK
;
A
#
# COMPACT_ATOMS: atom_id res chain seq x y z
N HIS A 1 16.51 33.29 3.10
CA HIS A 1 16.60 32.00 2.40
C HIS A 1 16.34 32.24 0.92
N GLU A 2 16.88 31.41 0.05
CA GLU A 2 16.62 31.42 -1.40
C GLU A 2 15.67 30.27 -1.74
N ILE A 3 14.76 30.46 -2.70
CA ILE A 3 13.83 29.42 -3.17
C ILE A 3 14.13 29.16 -4.65
N VAL A 4 14.44 27.91 -4.98
CA VAL A 4 14.64 27.47 -6.35
C VAL A 4 13.50 26.55 -6.77
N ASN A 5 12.70 26.98 -7.75
CA ASN A 5 11.56 26.21 -8.23
C ASN A 5 12.02 25.11 -9.21
N ILE A 6 11.56 23.87 -8.97
CA ILE A 6 11.85 22.71 -9.82
C ILE A 6 10.60 22.31 -10.59
N ASN A 7 10.72 22.17 -11.90
CA ASN A 7 9.66 21.60 -12.72
C ASN A 7 9.52 20.10 -12.40
N LEU A 8 8.38 19.70 -11.85
CA LEU A 8 8.15 18.33 -11.39
C LEU A 8 8.10 17.30 -12.53
N LYS A 9 7.67 17.72 -13.73
CA LYS A 9 7.55 16.86 -14.92
C LYS A 9 8.88 16.70 -15.65
N ASN A 10 9.69 17.76 -15.69
CA ASN A 10 10.99 17.77 -16.35
C ASN A 10 12.05 18.31 -15.37
N LYS A 11 12.67 17.41 -14.60
CA LYS A 11 13.63 17.79 -13.58
C LYS A 11 15.01 18.01 -14.21
N PRO A 12 15.66 19.15 -13.96
CA PRO A 12 16.95 19.43 -14.56
C PRO A 12 18.03 18.51 -13.97
N GLU A 13 19.01 18.14 -14.80
CA GLU A 13 20.06 17.19 -14.43
C GLU A 13 20.87 17.65 -13.20
N TRP A 14 21.12 18.96 -13.08
CA TRP A 14 21.82 19.53 -11.93
C TRP A 14 21.06 19.29 -10.61
N PHE A 15 19.73 19.25 -10.64
CA PHE A 15 18.91 18.97 -9.45
C PHE A 15 18.98 17.49 -9.09
N LEU A 16 18.93 16.60 -10.08
CA LEU A 16 19.05 15.15 -9.87
C LEU A 16 20.44 14.77 -9.30
N LYS A 17 21.49 15.54 -9.63
CA LYS A 17 22.81 15.40 -8.97
C LYS A 17 22.77 15.74 -7.48
N LYS A 18 21.94 16.71 -7.08
CA LYS A 18 21.74 17.09 -5.66
C LYS A 18 20.82 16.12 -4.92
N ASN A 19 19.78 15.61 -5.57
CA ASN A 19 18.92 14.56 -5.01
C ASN A 19 18.58 13.49 -6.06
N PRO A 20 19.31 12.36 -6.06
CA PRO A 20 19.11 11.28 -7.03
C PRO A 20 17.71 10.66 -7.00
N THR A 21 16.98 10.79 -5.88
CA THR A 21 15.58 10.33 -5.80
C THR A 21 14.63 11.19 -6.65
N GLY A 22 15.07 12.39 -7.03
CA GLY A 22 14.28 13.35 -7.79
C GLY A 22 13.04 13.86 -7.04
N LEU A 23 13.01 13.73 -5.71
CA LEU A 23 11.94 14.23 -4.86
C LEU A 23 12.24 15.67 -4.42
N VAL A 24 11.18 16.47 -4.25
CA VAL A 24 11.22 17.79 -3.62
C VAL A 24 10.42 17.74 -2.32
N PRO A 25 10.75 18.56 -1.31
CA PRO A 25 11.82 19.55 -1.26
C PRO A 25 13.22 18.97 -1.01
N VAL A 26 14.25 19.77 -1.33
CA VAL A 26 15.66 19.57 -0.91
C VAL A 26 16.14 20.91 -0.36
N LEU A 27 16.67 20.91 0.85
CA LEU A 27 17.31 22.05 1.47
C LEU A 27 18.83 21.95 1.25
N GLU A 28 19.43 23.04 0.80
CA GLU A 28 20.88 23.22 0.79
C GLU A 28 21.20 24.34 1.78
N ASP A 29 22.04 24.06 2.76
CA ASP A 29 22.44 25.07 3.73
C ASP A 29 23.66 25.89 3.25
N SER A 30 24.06 26.89 4.04
CA SER A 30 25.19 27.75 3.72
C SER A 30 26.56 27.04 3.67
N LYS A 31 26.64 25.78 4.13
CA LYS A 31 27.84 24.94 4.06
C LYS A 31 27.78 23.98 2.86
N GLY A 32 26.76 24.08 2.01
CA GLY A 32 26.53 23.19 0.88
C GLY A 32 26.05 21.78 1.28
N ARG A 33 25.56 21.59 2.51
CA ARG A 33 25.01 20.31 2.95
C ARG A 33 23.59 20.17 2.42
N LEU A 34 23.29 19.00 1.86
CA LEU A 34 22.00 18.68 1.26
C LEU A 34 21.16 17.85 2.22
N ILE A 35 19.92 18.27 2.44
CA ILE A 35 18.95 17.61 3.32
C ILE A 35 17.66 17.43 2.51
N SER A 36 17.21 16.19 2.37
CA SER A 36 15.98 15.82 1.69
C SER A 36 14.93 15.30 2.69
N GLU A 37 13.70 15.11 2.22
CA GLU A 37 12.51 14.79 3.02
C GLU A 37 11.98 15.97 3.83
N SER A 38 10.73 16.34 3.57
CA SER A 38 10.10 17.53 4.17
C SER A 38 10.11 17.52 5.70
N VAL A 39 9.87 16.36 6.33
CA VAL A 39 9.86 16.23 7.80
C VAL A 39 11.25 16.43 8.39
N ILE A 40 12.28 15.84 7.76
CA ILE A 40 13.68 15.97 8.21
C ILE A 40 14.19 17.40 8.02
N ILE A 41 13.81 18.05 6.93
CA ILE A 41 14.11 19.48 6.70
C ILE A 41 13.49 20.34 7.81
N CYS A 42 12.24 20.09 8.20
CA CYS A 42 11.60 20.82 9.30
C CYS A 42 12.32 20.60 10.64
N GLU A 43 12.71 19.37 10.96
CA GLU A 43 13.49 19.06 12.18
C GLU A 43 14.85 19.77 12.17
N TYR A 44 15.56 19.72 11.05
CA TYR A 44 16.83 20.41 10.90
C TYR A 44 16.70 21.93 11.08
N LEU A 45 15.68 22.54 10.49
CA LEU A 45 15.45 23.98 10.62
C LEU A 45 15.07 24.37 12.05
N ASP A 46 14.27 23.55 12.74
CA ASP A 46 13.92 23.76 14.15
C ASP A 46 15.14 23.71 15.07
N GLU A 47 16.07 22.79 14.82
CA GLU A 47 17.32 22.67 15.59
C GLU A 47 18.36 23.74 15.24
N ALA A 48 18.48 24.09 13.96
CA ALA A 48 19.46 25.06 13.48
C ALA A 48 19.08 26.51 13.80
N TYR A 49 17.78 26.81 13.97
CA TYR A 49 17.25 28.15 14.18
C TYR A 49 16.26 28.20 15.36
N PRO A 50 16.75 28.10 16.62
CA PRO A 50 15.92 27.86 17.80
C PRO A 50 15.05 29.06 18.24
N ASP A 51 15.22 30.24 17.64
CA ASP A 51 14.51 31.48 18.01
C ASP A 51 12.99 31.38 17.87
N LYS A 52 12.52 30.54 16.94
CA LYS A 52 11.09 30.22 16.76
C LYS A 52 10.93 28.73 16.56
N LYS A 53 10.64 28.03 17.65
CA LYS A 53 10.43 26.58 17.60
C LYS A 53 9.15 26.20 16.87
N LEU A 54 9.28 25.24 15.96
CA LEU A 54 8.23 24.53 15.25
C LEU A 54 7.72 23.34 16.08
N PHE A 55 8.57 22.77 16.93
CA PHE A 55 8.22 21.69 17.86
C PHE A 55 8.19 22.18 19.32
N PRO A 56 7.25 21.71 20.14
CA PRO A 56 7.18 22.07 21.55
C PRO A 56 8.39 21.53 22.33
N ASP A 57 8.73 22.22 23.41
CA ASP A 57 9.83 21.85 24.31
C ASP A 57 9.52 20.62 25.16
N ASP A 58 8.24 20.43 25.51
CA ASP A 58 7.81 19.27 26.26
C ASP A 58 8.05 17.99 25.44
N PRO A 59 8.83 17.02 25.96
CA PRO A 59 9.18 15.82 25.21
C PRO A 59 7.97 14.99 24.79
N TYR A 60 6.89 14.97 25.58
CA TYR A 60 5.68 14.22 25.26
C TYR A 60 4.90 14.87 24.13
N GLU A 61 4.68 16.19 24.20
CA GLU A 61 4.03 16.94 23.13
C GLU A 61 4.83 16.92 21.82
N LYS A 62 6.17 16.95 21.91
CA LYS A 62 7.06 16.79 20.75
C LYS A 62 6.87 15.41 20.11
N ALA A 63 6.81 14.35 20.92
CA ALA A 63 6.53 13.00 20.43
C ALA A 63 5.14 12.90 19.80
N ARG A 64 4.11 13.52 20.41
CA ARG A 64 2.73 13.55 19.88
C ARG A 64 2.64 14.22 18.51
N GLN A 65 3.33 15.35 18.32
CA GLN A 65 3.38 16.03 17.03
C GLN A 65 4.14 15.22 15.98
N LYS A 66 5.26 14.57 16.35
CA LYS A 66 5.99 13.66 15.45
C LYS A 66 5.15 12.46 15.02
N MET A 67 4.41 11.83 15.94
CA MET A 67 3.46 10.76 15.62
C MET A 67 2.36 11.23 14.65
N THR A 68 1.90 12.47 14.80
CA THR A 68 0.91 13.07 13.91
C THR A 68 1.49 13.31 12.51
N LEU A 69 2.71 13.84 12.40
CA LEU A 69 3.42 14.03 11.12
C LEU A 69 3.69 12.70 10.41
N GLU A 70 4.11 11.68 11.15
CA GLU A 70 4.27 10.29 10.67
C GLU A 70 2.94 9.72 10.13
N SER A 71 1.84 9.90 10.88
CA SER A 71 0.51 9.44 10.49
C SER A 71 0.01 10.16 9.24
N PHE A 72 0.22 11.48 9.16
CA PHE A 72 -0.11 12.28 7.99
C PHE A 72 0.73 11.85 6.79
N SER A 73 2.04 11.66 6.95
CA SER A 73 2.94 11.13 5.91
C SER A 73 2.47 9.76 5.43
N LYS A 74 2.10 8.84 6.32
CA LYS A 74 1.53 7.53 5.97
C LYS A 74 0.20 7.65 5.22
N THR A 75 -0.66 8.59 5.60
CA THR A 75 -1.96 8.82 4.97
C THR A 75 -1.82 9.46 3.58
N LEU A 76 -0.98 10.49 3.47
CA LEU A 76 -0.63 11.11 2.20
C LEU A 76 0.08 10.10 1.29
N TRP A 77 0.96 9.28 1.86
CA TRP A 77 1.59 8.18 1.15
C TRP A 77 0.57 7.14 0.69
N ARG A 78 -0.43 6.76 1.49
CA ARG A 78 -1.54 5.88 1.06
C ARG A 78 -2.32 6.46 -0.12
N LEU A 79 -2.56 7.76 -0.12
CA LEU A 79 -3.16 8.47 -1.25
C LEU A 79 -2.21 8.48 -2.47
N MET A 80 -0.90 8.61 -2.25
CA MET A 80 0.13 8.58 -3.30
C MET A 80 0.47 7.16 -3.79
N SER A 81 0.18 6.10 -3.03
CA SER A 81 0.32 4.69 -3.44
C SER A 81 -0.61 4.33 -4.61
N GLY A 82 -1.49 5.24 -5.05
CA GLY A 82 -2.36 5.07 -6.22
C GLY A 82 -3.51 4.07 -6.04
N ASP A 83 -3.50 3.26 -4.98
CA ASP A 83 -4.54 2.28 -4.69
C ASP A 83 -5.91 2.92 -4.40
N ALA A 84 -5.95 4.16 -3.92
CA ALA A 84 -7.19 4.89 -3.62
C ALA A 84 -7.83 5.57 -4.85
N THR A 85 -7.65 5.01 -6.05
CA THR A 85 -8.26 5.50 -7.29
C THR A 85 -9.50 4.71 -7.68
N ARG A 86 -10.46 5.38 -8.32
CA ARG A 86 -11.65 4.71 -8.87
C ARG A 86 -11.26 3.69 -9.94
N SER A 87 -12.02 2.61 -9.99
CA SER A 87 -11.89 1.57 -10.99
C SER A 87 -12.42 2.04 -12.35
N LEU A 88 -11.71 1.69 -13.42
CA LEU A 88 -12.16 1.88 -14.79
C LEU A 88 -13.07 0.71 -15.18
N GLY A 89 -14.25 1.04 -15.70
CA GLY A 89 -15.26 0.07 -16.11
C GLY A 89 -15.64 0.18 -17.59
N ARG A 90 -16.70 -0.54 -17.98
CA ARG A 90 -17.30 -0.43 -19.32
C ARG A 90 -17.57 1.04 -19.67
N GLY A 91 -17.14 1.47 -20.85
CA GLY A 91 -17.28 2.85 -21.33
C GLY A 91 -16.24 3.85 -20.80
N SER A 92 -15.40 3.47 -19.84
CA SER A 92 -14.26 4.30 -19.42
C SER A 92 -13.19 4.33 -20.51
N SER A 93 -12.62 5.50 -20.78
CA SER A 93 -11.47 5.64 -21.68
C SER A 93 -10.24 4.89 -21.15
N PRO A 94 -9.39 4.31 -22.02
CA PRO A 94 -8.13 3.74 -21.59
C PRO A 94 -7.22 4.82 -20.99
N PRO A 95 -6.34 4.46 -20.04
CA PRO A 95 -5.31 5.39 -19.58
C PRO A 95 -4.36 5.77 -20.72
N GLY A 96 -3.72 6.95 -20.61
CA GLY A 96 -2.69 7.37 -21.56
C GLY A 96 -1.44 6.47 -21.55
N PRO A 97 -0.45 6.74 -22.40
CA PRO A 97 0.80 5.97 -22.43
C PRO A 97 1.50 6.01 -21.06
N VAL A 98 2.21 4.94 -20.72
CA VAL A 98 2.99 4.86 -19.48
C VAL A 98 4.20 5.81 -19.62
N PRO A 99 4.41 6.75 -18.68
CA PRO A 99 5.57 7.65 -18.75
C PRO A 99 6.90 6.92 -18.63
N GLU A 100 7.95 7.47 -19.24
CA GLU A 100 9.31 6.95 -19.10
C GLU A 100 9.75 6.90 -17.63
N GLY A 101 10.41 5.80 -17.23
CA GLY A 101 10.83 5.59 -15.83
C GLY A 101 9.69 5.26 -14.86
N VAL A 102 8.48 5.01 -15.35
CA VAL A 102 7.32 4.55 -14.56
C VAL A 102 6.88 3.18 -15.07
N ILE A 103 6.45 2.30 -14.16
CA ILE A 103 5.71 1.08 -14.53
C ILE A 103 4.26 1.20 -14.07
N ARG A 104 3.33 0.80 -14.93
CA ARG A 104 1.91 0.74 -14.58
C ARG A 104 1.56 -0.65 -14.09
N ILE A 105 0.74 -0.73 -13.04
CA ILE A 105 0.04 -1.95 -12.65
C ILE A 105 -1.47 -1.77 -12.84
N TYR A 106 -2.05 -2.62 -13.68
CA TYR A 106 -3.49 -2.82 -13.70
C TYR A 106 -3.88 -3.74 -12.54
N SER A 107 -4.73 -3.23 -11.66
CA SER A 107 -4.98 -3.78 -10.32
C SER A 107 -6.48 -3.80 -9.98
N MET A 108 -6.78 -4.27 -8.78
CA MET A 108 -8.03 -4.01 -8.08
C MET A 108 -7.73 -4.04 -6.57
N ARG A 109 -8.20 -3.04 -5.84
CA ARG A 109 -7.90 -2.76 -4.42
C ARG A 109 -7.96 -3.98 -3.51
N PHE A 110 -8.98 -4.82 -3.69
CA PHE A 110 -9.26 -5.98 -2.86
C PHE A 110 -8.70 -7.30 -3.42
N CYS A 111 -8.08 -7.29 -4.61
CA CYS A 111 -7.52 -8.48 -5.24
C CYS A 111 -6.22 -8.94 -4.54
N PRO A 112 -6.17 -10.18 -3.99
CA PRO A 112 -4.96 -10.68 -3.33
C PRO A 112 -3.80 -10.91 -4.30
N TYR A 113 -4.08 -11.34 -5.53
CA TYR A 113 -3.05 -11.55 -6.55
C TYR A 113 -2.38 -10.25 -6.98
N SER A 114 -3.16 -9.18 -7.17
CA SER A 114 -2.60 -7.86 -7.47
C SER A 114 -1.88 -7.27 -6.27
N GLN A 115 -2.32 -7.59 -5.05
CA GLN A 115 -1.64 -7.16 -3.83
C GLN A 115 -0.21 -7.71 -3.73
N ARG A 116 0.06 -8.94 -4.20
CA ARG A 116 1.45 -9.47 -4.29
C ARG A 116 2.37 -8.49 -5.01
N ALA A 117 1.99 -8.10 -6.22
CA ALA A 117 2.80 -7.19 -7.04
C ALA A 117 2.89 -5.79 -6.42
N ARG A 118 1.83 -5.29 -5.78
CA ARG A 118 1.87 -4.00 -5.06
C ARG A 118 2.82 -4.03 -3.86
N LEU A 119 2.87 -5.13 -3.11
CA LEU A 119 3.84 -5.32 -2.02
C LEU A 119 5.27 -5.28 -2.57
N VAL A 120 5.54 -5.98 -3.69
CA VAL A 120 6.87 -5.96 -4.32
C VAL A 120 7.25 -4.57 -4.82
N LEU A 121 6.34 -3.89 -5.52
CA LEU A 121 6.54 -2.51 -5.98
C LEU A 121 6.90 -1.58 -4.82
N LYS A 122 6.18 -1.68 -3.70
CA LYS A 122 6.44 -0.86 -2.50
C LYS A 122 7.73 -1.25 -1.79
N ALA A 123 7.99 -2.54 -1.59
CA ALA A 123 9.17 -3.04 -0.89
C ALA A 123 10.47 -2.69 -1.61
N LYS A 124 10.43 -2.61 -2.95
CA LYS A 124 11.55 -2.21 -3.80
C LYS A 124 11.61 -0.70 -4.08
N GLY A 125 10.63 0.08 -3.62
CA GLY A 125 10.57 1.53 -3.87
C GLY A 125 10.43 1.89 -5.35
N ILE A 126 9.80 1.02 -6.15
CA ILE A 126 9.66 1.21 -7.60
C ILE A 126 8.64 2.31 -7.87
N ARG A 127 9.00 3.26 -8.72
CA ARG A 127 8.08 4.30 -9.20
C ARG A 127 7.03 3.66 -10.10
N HIS A 128 5.77 3.72 -9.67
CA HIS A 128 4.68 3.09 -10.39
C HIS A 128 3.39 3.89 -10.32
N GLU A 129 2.47 3.58 -11.22
CA GLU A 129 1.08 4.02 -11.15
C GLU A 129 0.14 2.81 -11.07
N VAL A 130 -0.95 2.97 -10.32
CA VAL A 130 -1.97 1.93 -10.17
C VAL A 130 -3.22 2.34 -10.96
N VAL A 131 -3.66 1.46 -11.86
CA VAL A 131 -4.92 1.60 -12.58
C VAL A 131 -5.87 0.51 -12.11
N ASN A 132 -6.86 0.87 -11.30
CA ASN A 132 -7.86 -0.08 -10.83
C ASN A 132 -8.84 -0.44 -11.96
N ILE A 133 -9.18 -1.73 -12.09
CA ILE A 133 -10.13 -2.23 -13.08
C ILE A 133 -11.38 -2.77 -12.37
N ASN A 134 -12.56 -2.39 -12.85
CA ASN A 134 -13.82 -2.95 -12.37
C ASN A 134 -13.98 -4.36 -12.94
N LEU A 135 -13.79 -5.39 -12.11
CA LEU A 135 -13.77 -6.77 -12.59
C LEU A 135 -15.15 -7.33 -12.95
N LYS A 136 -16.24 -6.67 -12.52
CA LYS A 136 -17.60 -7.05 -12.90
C LYS A 136 -18.02 -6.41 -14.22
N ASN A 137 -17.69 -5.13 -14.39
CA ASN A 137 -17.97 -4.35 -15.58
C ASN A 137 -16.66 -3.95 -16.27
N LYS A 138 -15.91 -4.93 -16.78
CA LYS A 138 -14.58 -4.68 -17.37
C LYS A 138 -14.68 -3.74 -18.59
N PRO A 139 -13.72 -2.81 -18.77
CA PRO A 139 -13.60 -2.06 -20.01
C PRO A 139 -13.24 -2.99 -21.18
N GLU A 140 -13.82 -2.76 -22.36
CA GLU A 140 -13.53 -3.57 -23.55
C GLU A 140 -12.06 -3.47 -23.99
N TRP A 141 -11.45 -2.29 -23.86
CA TRP A 141 -10.02 -2.10 -24.16
C TRP A 141 -9.11 -2.91 -23.24
N TYR A 142 -9.57 -3.33 -22.05
CA TYR A 142 -8.72 -4.05 -21.11
C TYR A 142 -8.31 -5.43 -21.61
N PHE A 143 -9.10 -6.04 -22.50
CA PHE A 143 -8.75 -7.32 -23.11
C PHE A 143 -7.53 -7.23 -24.05
N THR A 144 -7.14 -6.03 -24.47
CA THR A 144 -5.86 -5.79 -25.18
C THR A 144 -4.64 -5.86 -24.24
N LYS A 145 -4.85 -5.75 -22.92
CA LYS A 145 -3.81 -5.82 -21.90
C LYS A 145 -3.67 -7.24 -21.34
N HIS A 146 -4.76 -8.00 -21.32
CA HIS A 146 -4.77 -9.40 -20.92
C HIS A 146 -5.85 -10.17 -21.68
N PRO A 147 -5.54 -11.30 -22.35
CA PRO A 147 -6.51 -12.03 -23.18
C PRO A 147 -7.80 -12.43 -22.45
N PHE A 148 -7.68 -12.83 -21.19
CA PHE A 148 -8.82 -13.19 -20.32
C PHE A 148 -9.31 -12.04 -19.41
N GLY A 149 -8.75 -10.84 -19.57
CA GLY A 149 -9.04 -9.67 -18.74
C GLY A 149 -8.79 -9.91 -17.25
N GLN A 150 -7.73 -10.64 -16.89
CA GLN A 150 -7.33 -10.88 -15.50
C GLN A 150 -6.32 -9.84 -15.04
N ILE A 151 -6.17 -9.73 -13.71
CA ILE A 151 -5.22 -8.85 -13.03
C ILE A 151 -4.36 -9.71 -12.07
N PRO A 152 -3.13 -9.27 -11.71
CA PRO A 152 -2.46 -8.06 -12.16
C PRO A 152 -1.89 -8.15 -13.59
N VAL A 153 -1.69 -6.99 -14.21
CA VAL A 153 -0.88 -6.83 -15.43
C VAL A 153 0.05 -5.65 -15.22
N LEU A 154 1.34 -5.82 -15.50
CA LEU A 154 2.31 -4.74 -15.58
C LEU A 154 2.43 -4.25 -17.02
N GLU A 155 2.58 -2.95 -17.20
CA GLU A 155 2.86 -2.30 -18.48
C GLU A 155 3.98 -1.27 -18.30
N ASN A 156 5.02 -1.34 -19.12
CA ASN A 156 6.11 -0.36 -19.09
C ASN A 156 5.96 0.70 -20.20
N SER A 157 6.85 1.69 -20.24
CA SER A 157 6.82 2.79 -21.22
C SER A 157 6.99 2.34 -22.67
N GLN A 158 7.56 1.15 -22.90
CA GLN A 158 7.69 0.52 -24.22
C GLN A 158 6.44 -0.26 -24.64
N GLY A 159 5.40 -0.31 -23.79
CA GLY A 159 4.18 -1.07 -24.06
C GLY A 159 4.31 -2.58 -23.87
N GLN A 160 5.38 -3.06 -23.24
CA GLN A 160 5.53 -4.49 -22.92
C GLN A 160 4.59 -4.85 -21.77
N LEU A 161 3.91 -5.99 -21.89
CA LEU A 161 2.93 -6.48 -20.92
C LEU A 161 3.48 -7.72 -20.19
N VAL A 162 3.40 -7.71 -18.87
CA VAL A 162 3.77 -8.86 -18.02
C VAL A 162 2.60 -9.18 -17.08
N TYR A 163 2.06 -10.38 -17.19
CA TYR A 163 0.93 -10.85 -16.39
C TYR A 163 1.26 -12.16 -15.67
N GLU A 164 0.31 -12.64 -14.86
CA GLU A 164 0.50 -13.59 -13.75
C GLU A 164 1.21 -12.97 -12.55
N SER A 165 0.55 -13.01 -11.37
CA SER A 165 1.05 -12.31 -10.18
C SER A 165 2.47 -12.70 -9.76
N VAL A 166 2.83 -13.97 -9.91
CA VAL A 166 4.15 -14.50 -9.51
C VAL A 166 5.21 -14.07 -10.53
N ILE A 167 4.91 -14.20 -11.83
CA ILE A 167 5.79 -13.77 -12.92
C ILE A 167 6.03 -12.26 -12.84
N ALA A 168 4.98 -11.47 -12.61
CA ALA A 168 5.08 -10.03 -12.40
C ALA A 168 5.98 -9.67 -11.22
N CYS A 169 5.87 -10.37 -10.09
CA CYS A 169 6.75 -10.15 -8.93
C CYS A 169 8.22 -10.49 -9.23
N GLU A 170 8.47 -11.62 -9.91
CA GLU A 170 9.82 -12.04 -10.32
C GLU A 170 10.43 -11.04 -11.31
N TYR A 171 9.68 -10.62 -12.33
CA TYR A 171 10.08 -9.60 -13.30
C TYR A 171 10.48 -8.29 -12.61
N LEU A 172 9.66 -7.80 -11.67
CA LEU A 172 9.98 -6.59 -10.91
C LEU A 172 11.27 -6.74 -10.09
N ASP A 173 11.47 -7.90 -9.47
CA ASP A 173 12.65 -8.14 -8.63
C ASP A 173 13.94 -8.24 -9.44
N ASP A 174 13.88 -8.86 -10.61
CA ASP A 174 15.01 -9.00 -11.53
C ASP A 174 15.34 -7.68 -12.24
N LEU A 175 14.33 -6.97 -12.75
CA LEU A 175 14.51 -5.74 -13.54
C LEU A 175 15.02 -4.55 -12.72
N TYR A 176 14.42 -4.32 -11.53
CA TYR A 176 14.71 -3.11 -10.78
C TYR A 176 15.86 -3.30 -9.76
N PRO A 177 16.78 -2.32 -9.67
CA PRO A 177 17.88 -2.36 -8.71
C PRO A 177 17.39 -2.15 -7.27
N GLY A 178 18.33 -2.14 -6.33
CA GLY A 178 18.05 -1.95 -4.90
C GLY A 178 17.88 -3.28 -4.17
N ARG A 179 16.98 -3.31 -3.18
CA ARG A 179 16.73 -4.50 -2.36
C ARG A 179 16.29 -5.67 -3.26
N LYS A 180 17.02 -6.78 -3.21
CA LYS A 180 16.60 -8.07 -3.79
C LYS A 180 15.68 -8.78 -2.81
N LEU A 181 14.59 -9.31 -3.33
CA LEU A 181 13.58 -10.03 -2.54
C LEU A 181 13.73 -11.54 -2.69
N PHE A 182 14.10 -12.03 -3.87
CA PHE A 182 14.57 -13.39 -4.03
C PHE A 182 16.04 -13.53 -3.57
N PRO A 183 16.42 -14.70 -3.06
CA PRO A 183 17.82 -15.04 -2.81
C PRO A 183 18.64 -15.05 -4.10
N PHE A 184 19.93 -14.72 -3.98
CA PHE A 184 20.88 -14.87 -5.08
C PHE A 184 21.28 -16.32 -5.32
N ASP A 185 21.37 -17.10 -4.24
CA ASP A 185 21.68 -18.51 -4.34
C ASP A 185 20.57 -19.26 -5.10
N PRO A 186 20.91 -20.00 -6.18
CA PRO A 186 19.91 -20.67 -7.01
C PRO A 186 19.08 -21.71 -6.24
N TYR A 187 19.68 -22.41 -5.28
CA TYR A 187 18.98 -23.41 -4.47
C TYR A 187 17.98 -22.73 -3.53
N GLU A 188 18.39 -21.67 -2.83
CA GLU A 188 17.47 -20.91 -1.96
C GLU A 188 16.35 -20.23 -2.76
N ARG A 189 16.62 -19.75 -3.97
CA ARG A 189 15.58 -19.24 -4.88
C ARG A 189 14.61 -20.34 -5.30
N ALA A 190 15.10 -21.54 -5.61
CA ALA A 190 14.27 -22.70 -5.91
C ALA A 190 13.43 -23.14 -4.69
N ARG A 191 14.01 -23.12 -3.49
CA ARG A 191 13.32 -23.42 -2.23
C ARG A 191 12.12 -22.49 -2.01
N GLN A 192 12.26 -21.19 -2.28
CA GLN A 192 11.12 -20.27 -2.21
C GLN A 192 10.02 -20.61 -3.22
N LYS A 193 10.37 -21.06 -4.43
CA LYS A 193 9.38 -21.53 -5.42
C LYS A 193 8.69 -22.82 -4.99
N MET A 194 9.42 -23.76 -4.37
CA MET A 194 8.83 -24.98 -3.79
C MET A 194 7.84 -24.66 -2.66
N LEU A 195 8.15 -23.67 -1.80
CA LEU A 195 7.21 -23.20 -0.79
C LEU A 195 5.94 -22.60 -1.42
N LEU A 196 6.07 -21.88 -2.54
CA LEU A 196 4.91 -21.37 -3.26
C LEU A 196 4.01 -22.48 -3.80
N GLU A 197 4.59 -23.60 -4.27
CA GLU A 197 3.82 -24.78 -4.66
C GLU A 197 3.12 -25.44 -3.47
N LEU A 198 3.77 -25.51 -2.31
CA LEU A 198 3.13 -25.98 -1.07
C LEU A 198 1.90 -25.12 -0.70
N PHE A 199 1.95 -23.82 -0.97
CA PHE A 199 0.87 -22.88 -0.71
C PHE A 199 -0.28 -22.91 -1.74
N CYS A 200 -0.14 -23.59 -2.87
CA CYS A 200 -1.00 -23.41 -4.06
C CYS A 200 -2.51 -23.61 -3.81
N LYS A 201 -2.89 -24.45 -2.84
CA LYS A 201 -4.30 -24.74 -2.50
C LYS A 201 -4.96 -23.69 -1.61
N ILE A 202 -4.19 -22.99 -0.77
CA ILE A 202 -4.71 -22.02 0.22
C ILE A 202 -5.57 -20.92 -0.44
N PRO A 203 -5.18 -20.33 -1.59
CA PRO A 203 -6.01 -19.35 -2.28
C PRO A 203 -7.41 -19.83 -2.64
N HIS A 204 -7.52 -21.08 -3.08
CA HIS A 204 -8.79 -21.66 -3.46
C HIS A 204 -9.63 -22.01 -2.23
N LEU A 205 -9.04 -22.72 -1.27
CA LEU A 205 -9.72 -23.12 -0.02
C LEU A 205 -10.26 -21.91 0.76
N THR A 206 -9.48 -20.83 0.89
CA THR A 206 -9.94 -19.61 1.55
C THR A 206 -11.11 -18.94 0.81
N LYS A 207 -11.07 -18.90 -0.53
CA LYS A 207 -12.17 -18.36 -1.35
C LYS A 207 -13.42 -19.22 -1.24
N GLU A 208 -13.30 -20.53 -1.36
CA GLU A 208 -14.44 -21.44 -1.26
C GLU A 208 -15.08 -21.39 0.12
N SER A 209 -14.27 -21.34 1.18
CA SER A 209 -14.76 -21.19 2.55
C SER A 209 -15.53 -19.89 2.73
N LEU A 210 -14.99 -18.77 2.23
CA LEU A 210 -15.67 -17.48 2.22
C LEU A 210 -17.03 -17.57 1.49
N VAL A 211 -17.06 -18.17 0.30
CA VAL A 211 -18.29 -18.31 -0.49
C VAL A 211 -19.31 -19.20 0.23
N ALA A 212 -18.87 -20.32 0.82
CA ALA A 212 -19.75 -21.19 1.62
C ALA A 212 -20.39 -20.42 2.76
N MET A 213 -19.59 -19.74 3.59
CA MET A 213 -20.10 -18.94 4.71
C MET A 213 -21.04 -17.81 4.27
N ARG A 214 -20.71 -17.09 3.19
CA ARG A 214 -21.55 -15.99 2.68
C ARG A 214 -22.86 -16.46 2.05
N CYS A 215 -22.93 -17.71 1.62
CA CYS A 215 -24.15 -18.35 1.12
C CYS A 215 -24.88 -19.16 2.20
N GLY A 216 -24.47 -19.10 3.47
CA GLY A 216 -25.09 -19.87 4.56
C GLY A 216 -24.88 -21.39 4.45
N ARG A 217 -23.86 -21.83 3.73
CA ARG A 217 -23.49 -23.25 3.59
C ARG A 217 -22.49 -23.65 4.68
N GLU A 218 -22.56 -24.92 5.06
CA GLU A 218 -21.57 -25.58 5.91
C GLU A 218 -20.18 -25.50 5.25
N CYS A 219 -19.12 -25.31 6.06
CA CYS A 219 -17.75 -25.14 5.58
C CYS A 219 -16.70 -25.89 6.44
N THR A 220 -17.11 -26.83 7.28
CA THR A 220 -16.24 -27.57 8.20
C THR A 220 -15.20 -28.36 7.44
N ASP A 221 -15.56 -29.06 6.37
CA ASP A 221 -14.60 -29.81 5.56
C ASP A 221 -13.56 -28.89 4.90
N LEU A 222 -14.00 -27.74 4.39
CA LEU A 222 -13.12 -26.71 3.82
C LEU A 222 -12.18 -26.13 4.87
N LYS A 223 -12.68 -25.84 6.08
CA LYS A 223 -11.86 -25.40 7.20
C LYS A 223 -10.88 -26.48 7.64
N THR A 224 -11.27 -27.75 7.66
CA THR A 224 -10.38 -28.87 7.99
C THR A 224 -9.25 -29.01 6.99
N ALA A 225 -9.57 -28.98 5.68
CA ALA A 225 -8.56 -28.97 4.63
C ALA A 225 -7.63 -27.76 4.75
N LEU A 226 -8.18 -26.56 5.01
CA LEU A 226 -7.37 -25.35 5.20
C LEU A 226 -6.45 -25.45 6.43
N ARG A 227 -6.93 -26.01 7.55
CA ARG A 227 -6.10 -26.26 8.75
C ARG A 227 -4.95 -27.23 8.46
N GLN A 228 -5.17 -28.23 7.61
CA GLN A 228 -4.11 -29.13 7.17
C GLN A 228 -3.05 -28.40 6.33
N GLU A 229 -3.46 -27.57 5.37
CA GLU A 229 -2.51 -26.80 4.56
C GLU A 229 -1.72 -25.80 5.43
N PHE A 230 -2.33 -25.20 6.46
CA PHE A 230 -1.60 -24.38 7.44
C PHE A 230 -0.66 -25.19 8.32
N ARG A 231 -0.99 -26.46 8.66
CA ARG A 231 -0.06 -27.34 9.37
C ARG A 231 1.18 -27.65 8.53
N ASN A 232 1.02 -27.87 7.23
CA ASN A 232 2.15 -28.09 6.32
C ASN A 232 3.11 -26.88 6.32
N LEU A 233 2.58 -25.65 6.37
CA LEU A 233 3.39 -24.43 6.48
C LEU A 233 4.03 -24.26 7.86
N GLU A 234 3.33 -24.62 8.93
CA GLU A 234 3.85 -24.63 10.30
C GLU A 234 5.09 -25.52 10.41
N GLU A 235 5.03 -26.73 9.85
CA GLU A 235 6.14 -27.69 9.87
C GLU A 235 7.41 -27.15 9.19
N VAL A 236 7.27 -26.34 8.15
CA VAL A 236 8.40 -25.65 7.52
C VAL A 236 9.06 -24.67 8.49
N LEU A 237 8.26 -23.84 9.19
CA LEU A 237 8.77 -22.86 10.14
C LEU A 237 9.40 -23.53 11.37
N GLU A 238 8.76 -24.60 11.89
CA GLU A 238 9.28 -25.41 13.00
C GLU A 238 10.61 -26.07 12.63
N TYR A 239 10.67 -26.76 11.48
CA TYR A 239 11.86 -27.50 11.06
C TYR A 239 13.07 -26.59 10.82
N GLN A 240 12.84 -25.41 10.23
CA GLN A 240 13.92 -24.46 9.93
C GLN A 240 14.23 -23.54 11.11
N ASN A 241 13.36 -23.48 12.12
CA ASN A 241 13.45 -22.59 13.26
C ASN A 241 13.62 -21.11 12.85
N ILE A 242 12.78 -20.67 11.91
CA ILE A 242 12.82 -19.32 11.31
C ILE A 242 11.54 -18.55 11.58
N THR A 243 11.66 -17.22 11.56
CA THR A 243 10.50 -16.32 11.75
C THR A 243 9.78 -16.03 10.43
N PHE A 244 10.51 -15.90 9.33
CA PHE A 244 9.97 -15.69 7.98
C PHE A 244 10.19 -16.94 7.13
N PHE A 245 9.34 -17.21 6.15
CA PHE A 245 9.60 -18.29 5.18
C PHE A 245 10.88 -18.01 4.36
N GLY A 246 11.26 -16.73 4.26
CA GLY A 246 12.55 -16.27 3.74
C GLY A 246 13.78 -16.53 4.61
N GLY A 247 13.62 -17.01 5.84
CA GLY A 247 14.71 -17.15 6.82
C GLY A 247 14.65 -16.06 7.91
N ASP A 248 15.79 -15.42 8.17
CA ASP A 248 15.91 -14.40 9.24
C ASP A 248 15.22 -13.07 8.89
N ARG A 249 14.97 -12.82 7.60
CA ARG A 249 14.41 -11.56 7.11
C ARG A 249 13.29 -11.83 6.13
N ILE A 250 12.31 -10.92 6.12
CA ILE A 250 11.22 -10.93 5.14
C ILE A 250 11.78 -10.88 3.70
N SER A 251 11.21 -11.71 2.83
CA SER A 251 11.66 -11.90 1.44
C SER A 251 10.48 -12.03 0.47
N MET A 252 10.75 -12.38 -0.78
CA MET A 252 9.70 -12.54 -1.81
C MET A 252 8.59 -13.50 -1.37
N ILE A 253 8.94 -14.70 -0.88
CA ILE A 253 7.95 -15.72 -0.52
C ILE A 253 6.94 -15.22 0.52
N ASP A 254 7.40 -14.42 1.48
CA ASP A 254 6.54 -13.86 2.52
C ASP A 254 5.50 -12.89 1.93
N TYR A 255 5.92 -11.99 1.02
CA TYR A 255 5.01 -11.09 0.31
C TYR A 255 4.07 -11.83 -0.64
N LEU A 256 4.49 -12.97 -1.20
CA LEU A 256 3.65 -13.82 -2.03
C LEU A 256 2.56 -14.54 -1.22
N PHE A 257 2.79 -14.83 0.06
CA PHE A 257 1.80 -15.46 0.94
C PHE A 257 0.87 -14.45 1.60
N TRP A 258 1.40 -13.31 2.01
CA TRP A 258 0.75 -12.33 2.86
C TRP A 258 -0.72 -12.02 2.53
N PRO A 259 -1.12 -11.77 1.26
CA PRO A 259 -2.48 -11.33 0.96
C PRO A 259 -3.58 -12.26 1.48
N TRP A 260 -3.38 -13.57 1.50
CA TRP A 260 -4.39 -14.50 2.02
C TRP A 260 -4.46 -14.51 3.54
N PHE A 261 -3.32 -14.35 4.21
CA PHE A 261 -3.24 -14.27 5.66
C PHE A 261 -3.81 -12.98 6.23
N GLU A 262 -3.64 -11.84 5.53
CA GLU A 262 -4.30 -10.57 5.88
C GLU A 262 -5.82 -10.72 5.94
N ARG A 263 -6.39 -11.55 5.06
CA ARG A 263 -7.84 -11.70 4.85
C ARG A 263 -8.52 -12.65 5.82
N LEU A 264 -7.78 -13.46 6.58
CA LEU A 264 -8.38 -14.50 7.44
C LEU A 264 -9.45 -13.94 8.39
N ASP A 265 -9.19 -12.79 9.00
CA ASP A 265 -10.14 -12.14 9.92
C ASP A 265 -11.42 -11.71 9.20
N VAL A 266 -11.30 -10.93 8.12
CA VAL A 266 -12.45 -10.46 7.32
C VAL A 266 -13.23 -11.64 6.70
N TYR A 267 -12.55 -12.75 6.43
CA TYR A 267 -13.16 -13.95 5.86
C TYR A 267 -13.82 -14.85 6.92
N GLY A 268 -13.61 -14.62 8.23
CA GLY A 268 -14.13 -15.50 9.28
C GLY A 268 -13.36 -16.82 9.41
N LEU A 269 -12.06 -16.79 9.09
CA LEU A 269 -11.14 -17.93 9.05
C LEU A 269 -9.97 -17.81 10.05
N SER A 270 -9.98 -16.81 10.93
CA SER A 270 -8.92 -16.63 11.94
C SER A 270 -8.74 -17.85 12.85
N ASP A 271 -9.80 -18.63 13.07
CA ASP A 271 -9.74 -19.84 13.89
C ASP A 271 -8.92 -20.97 13.22
N CYS A 272 -8.76 -20.94 11.90
CA CYS A 272 -8.00 -21.94 11.16
C CYS A 272 -6.49 -21.89 11.42
N VAL A 273 -5.95 -20.85 12.07
CA VAL A 273 -4.52 -20.78 12.42
C VAL A 273 -4.26 -20.96 13.92
N ASN A 274 -5.28 -21.30 14.71
CA ASN A 274 -5.12 -21.42 16.16
C ASN A 274 -4.17 -22.54 16.59
N HIS A 275 -4.06 -23.61 15.79
CA HIS A 275 -3.19 -24.77 16.03
C HIS A 275 -1.78 -24.62 15.44
N THR A 276 -1.43 -23.45 14.90
CA THR A 276 -0.15 -23.18 14.22
C THR A 276 0.55 -21.97 14.86
N PRO A 277 1.24 -22.14 16.00
CA PRO A 277 1.83 -21.04 16.77
C PRO A 277 2.92 -20.27 16.01
N MET A 278 3.79 -20.94 15.25
CA MET A 278 4.86 -20.29 14.48
C MET A 278 4.29 -19.50 13.32
N LEU A 279 3.27 -20.03 12.64
CA LEU A 279 2.56 -19.33 11.59
C LEU A 279 1.82 -18.10 12.13
N ARG A 280 1.23 -18.19 13.32
CA ARG A 280 0.64 -17.03 14.02
C ARG A 280 1.69 -15.97 14.36
N LEU A 281 2.87 -16.39 14.82
CA LEU A 281 3.99 -15.48 15.05
C LEU A 281 4.40 -14.81 13.74
N TRP A 282 4.55 -15.57 12.66
CA TRP A 282 4.81 -15.01 11.32
C TRP A 282 3.74 -13.99 10.90
N ILE A 283 2.44 -14.28 11.08
CA ILE A 283 1.35 -13.31 10.79
C ILE A 283 1.54 -12.03 11.61
N ALA A 284 1.82 -12.14 12.91
CA ALA A 284 2.02 -10.99 13.79
C ALA A 284 3.25 -10.16 13.38
N THR A 285 4.35 -10.82 13.01
CA THR A 285 5.58 -10.18 12.55
C THR A 285 5.40 -9.52 11.19
N MET A 286 4.71 -10.17 10.25
CA MET A 286 4.39 -9.59 8.93
C MET A 286 3.57 -8.31 9.07
N ARG A 287 2.63 -8.22 10.03
CA ARG A 287 1.88 -6.99 10.30
C ARG A 287 2.73 -5.82 10.76
N GLN A 288 3.97 -6.05 11.19
CA GLN A 288 4.90 -5.00 11.62
C GLN A 288 5.83 -4.54 10.49
N ASP A 289 5.90 -5.29 9.37
CA ASP A 289 6.71 -4.88 8.22
C ASP A 289 6.18 -3.56 7.63
N PRO A 290 7.03 -2.56 7.35
CA PRO A 290 6.61 -1.27 6.83
C PRO A 290 5.86 -1.33 5.49
N THR A 291 6.23 -2.28 4.61
CA THR A 291 5.57 -2.46 3.32
C THR A 291 4.16 -3.02 3.54
N VAL A 292 4.03 -4.06 4.36
CA VAL A 292 2.74 -4.63 4.74
C VAL A 292 1.85 -3.58 5.40
N CYS A 293 2.34 -2.89 6.44
CA CYS A 293 1.62 -1.83 7.15
C CYS A 293 1.04 -0.77 6.21
N ALA A 294 1.85 -0.33 5.23
CA ALA A 294 1.47 0.70 4.29
C ALA A 294 0.31 0.28 3.36
N LEU A 295 0.18 -1.03 3.09
CA LEU A 295 -0.81 -1.59 2.17
C LEU A 295 -1.99 -2.30 2.87
N LEU A 296 -2.03 -2.33 4.21
CA LEU A 296 -3.15 -2.91 4.95
C LEU A 296 -4.46 -2.24 4.56
N THR A 297 -5.45 -3.08 4.24
CA THR A 297 -6.81 -2.61 3.95
C THR A 297 -7.59 -2.41 5.24
N ASP A 298 -8.32 -1.31 5.36
CA ASP A 298 -9.24 -1.11 6.48
C ASP A 298 -10.29 -2.23 6.53
N LYS A 299 -10.51 -2.78 7.73
CA LYS A 299 -11.40 -3.94 7.95
C LYS A 299 -12.83 -3.64 7.51
N ASN A 300 -13.36 -2.46 7.85
CA ASN A 300 -14.73 -2.08 7.53
C ASN A 300 -14.90 -1.81 6.03
N VAL A 301 -13.91 -1.19 5.41
CA VAL A 301 -13.87 -1.02 3.95
C VAL A 301 -13.89 -2.37 3.24
N PHE A 302 -13.10 -3.35 3.71
CA PHE A 302 -13.10 -4.69 3.11
C PHE A 302 -14.46 -5.40 3.33
N LEU A 303 -15.02 -5.36 4.55
CA LEU A 303 -16.32 -5.97 4.83
C LEU A 303 -17.43 -5.40 3.95
N GLY A 304 -17.46 -4.08 3.74
CA GLY A 304 -18.45 -3.46 2.84
C GLY A 304 -18.22 -3.79 1.36
N PHE A 305 -16.97 -3.92 0.91
CA PHE A 305 -16.67 -4.49 -0.41
C PHE A 305 -17.27 -5.89 -0.55
N LEU A 306 -17.04 -6.79 0.41
CA LEU A 306 -17.56 -8.15 0.34
C LEU A 306 -19.08 -8.18 0.31
N GLN A 307 -19.74 -7.37 1.13
CA GLN A 307 -21.20 -7.27 1.14
C GLN A 307 -21.75 -6.94 -0.25
N LEU A 308 -21.22 -5.89 -0.90
CA LEU A 308 -21.64 -5.50 -2.24
C LEU A 308 -21.23 -6.52 -3.31
N TYR A 309 -20.04 -7.12 -3.18
CA TYR A 309 -19.51 -8.10 -4.10
C TYR A 309 -20.40 -9.35 -4.17
N PHE A 310 -20.84 -9.87 -3.00
CA PHE A 310 -21.75 -11.03 -2.94
C PHE A 310 -23.19 -10.70 -3.36
N GLN A 311 -23.57 -9.43 -3.38
CA GLN A 311 -24.82 -8.94 -3.99
C GLN A 311 -24.68 -8.71 -5.50
N ASN A 312 -23.52 -9.02 -6.08
CA ASN A 312 -23.23 -8.78 -7.50
C ASN A 312 -23.33 -7.30 -7.90
N ASN A 313 -23.11 -6.38 -6.95
CA ASN A 313 -23.25 -4.95 -7.15
C ASN A 313 -21.96 -4.35 -7.78
N PRO A 314 -22.05 -3.64 -8.92
CA PRO A 314 -20.88 -3.09 -9.60
C PRO A 314 -20.14 -2.00 -8.80
N CYS A 315 -20.80 -1.37 -7.83
CA CYS A 315 -20.18 -0.38 -6.94
C CYS A 315 -19.21 -1.00 -5.91
N ALA A 316 -19.18 -2.34 -5.78
CA ALA A 316 -18.27 -3.03 -4.87
C ALA A 316 -16.80 -2.60 -5.08
N PHE A 317 -16.37 -2.51 -6.33
CA PHE A 317 -14.96 -2.26 -6.70
C PHE A 317 -14.47 -0.85 -6.34
N ASP A 318 -15.40 0.08 -6.09
CA ASP A 318 -15.11 1.45 -5.66
C ASP A 318 -15.47 1.71 -4.19
N PHE A 319 -15.89 0.69 -3.44
CA PHE A 319 -16.35 0.86 -2.06
C PHE A 319 -15.28 1.50 -1.18
N GLY A 320 -15.67 2.47 -0.34
CA GLY A 320 -14.76 3.24 0.51
C GLY A 320 -13.97 4.34 -0.19
N LEU A 321 -14.22 4.61 -1.48
CA LEU A 321 -13.75 5.82 -2.14
C LEU A 321 -14.82 6.93 -2.04
N CYS A 322 -14.41 8.17 -1.74
CA CYS A 322 -15.33 9.31 -1.71
C CYS A 322 -15.98 9.53 -3.09
N ASN A 323 -17.29 9.76 -3.11
CA ASN A 323 -18.04 10.00 -4.34
C ASN A 323 -17.74 11.43 -4.86
N PRO A 324 -17.31 11.63 -6.12
CA PRO A 324 -17.10 12.98 -6.65
C PRO A 324 -18.37 13.84 -6.66
N ALA A 325 -19.55 13.21 -6.69
CA ALA A 325 -20.85 13.88 -6.69
C ALA A 325 -21.24 14.53 -5.34
N SER A 326 -20.52 14.23 -4.24
CA SER A 326 -20.70 14.94 -2.97
C SER A 326 -19.82 16.18 -2.83
N ARG A 327 -19.12 16.61 -3.90
CA ARG A 327 -18.31 17.85 -3.93
C ARG A 327 -19.15 19.13 -4.02
N ASN A 328 -20.27 19.20 -3.30
CA ASN A 328 -21.02 20.43 -3.08
C ASN A 328 -20.99 20.77 -1.58
N SER A 329 -19.85 21.26 -1.11
CA SER A 329 -19.73 22.39 -0.18
C SER A 329 -18.26 22.49 0.27
N LYS A 330 -17.83 23.71 0.60
CA LYS A 330 -16.45 24.12 0.88
C LYS A 330 -15.82 23.51 2.16
N CYS A 331 -16.38 22.44 2.74
CA CYS A 331 -15.90 21.87 3.99
C CYS A 331 -15.96 20.34 3.90
N ASP A 332 -14.92 19.65 3.41
CA ASP A 332 -14.85 18.18 3.62
C ASP A 332 -13.46 17.53 3.55
N VAL A 333 -12.39 18.31 3.34
CA VAL A 333 -11.01 17.79 3.55
C VAL A 333 -10.65 17.77 5.03
N LEU A 334 -11.23 18.69 5.82
CA LEU A 334 -11.06 18.69 7.27
C LEU A 334 -11.88 17.58 7.94
N THR A 335 -13.08 17.26 7.42
CA THR A 335 -14.00 16.26 8.01
C THR A 335 -13.44 14.83 7.95
N SER A 336 -12.65 14.47 6.92
CA SER A 336 -11.99 13.17 6.85
C SER A 336 -10.82 13.00 7.82
N LEU A 337 -10.36 14.10 8.46
CA LEU A 337 -9.27 14.10 9.42
C LEU A 337 -9.78 13.96 10.87
N TYR A 338 -11.03 14.32 11.16
CA TYR A 338 -11.60 14.27 12.52
C TYR A 338 -11.60 12.88 13.21
N PRO A 339 -11.82 11.74 12.52
CA PRO A 339 -11.78 10.43 13.18
C PRO A 339 -10.38 10.02 13.65
N CYS A 340 -9.31 10.67 13.14
CA CYS A 340 -7.93 10.38 13.51
C CYS A 340 -7.45 11.15 14.76
N PHE A 341 -8.21 12.14 15.23
CA PHE A 341 -7.75 13.07 16.28
C PHE A 341 -8.35 12.84 17.67
N GLY A 342 -9.25 11.87 17.85
CA GLY A 342 -9.71 11.46 19.19
C GLY A 342 -10.32 12.57 20.06
N LEU A 343 -10.84 13.64 19.45
CA LEU A 343 -11.53 14.71 20.17
C LEU A 343 -13.03 14.37 20.24
N CYS A 344 -13.51 14.14 21.46
CA CYS A 344 -14.92 13.94 21.77
C CYS A 344 -15.74 15.20 21.39
N PRO A 345 -17.01 15.08 20.96
CA PRO A 345 -17.80 16.23 20.48
C PRO A 345 -18.22 17.23 21.56
N ASP A 346 -18.05 16.89 22.84
CA ASP A 346 -18.68 17.62 23.94
C ASP A 346 -17.64 18.32 24.84
N GLN A 347 -17.08 19.46 24.39
CA GLN A 347 -16.61 20.52 25.29
C GLN A 347 -16.80 21.92 24.69
N PRO A 348 -17.37 22.89 25.44
CA PRO A 348 -17.62 24.23 24.93
C PRO A 348 -16.39 25.13 25.04
N SER A 349 -16.07 25.81 23.93
CA SER A 349 -15.30 27.05 23.79
C SER A 349 -13.95 27.16 24.53
N LEU A 350 -12.87 26.86 23.83
CA LEU A 350 -11.57 27.54 24.01
C LEU A 350 -11.23 28.29 22.71
N SER A 351 -10.79 29.53 22.88
CA SER A 351 -10.50 30.54 21.87
C SER A 351 -9.55 30.07 20.75
N PRO A 352 -9.62 30.67 19.55
CA PRO A 352 -8.83 30.25 18.40
C PRO A 352 -7.39 30.76 18.52
N ASP A 353 -6.51 30.01 19.17
CA ASP A 353 -5.08 30.25 19.05
C ASP A 353 -4.54 29.59 17.77
N ILE A 354 -4.29 30.46 16.80
CA ILE A 354 -3.79 30.17 15.46
C ILE A 354 -2.28 29.92 15.57
N SER A 355 -1.83 28.68 15.78
CA SER A 355 -0.39 28.37 15.67
C SER A 355 -0.05 27.01 15.05
N ALA A 356 -0.92 26.00 15.14
CA ALA A 356 -0.64 24.67 14.56
C ALA A 356 -1.23 24.45 13.15
N GLY A 357 -2.37 25.07 12.84
CA GLY A 357 -3.06 24.90 11.55
C GLY A 357 -2.41 25.63 10.38
N SER A 358 -1.62 26.67 10.64
CA SER A 358 -1.00 27.51 9.62
C SER A 358 0.15 26.78 8.90
N ALA A 359 1.04 26.08 9.62
CA ALA A 359 2.14 25.32 9.01
C ALA A 359 1.64 24.20 8.09
N ILE A 360 0.51 23.56 8.45
CA ILE A 360 -0.13 22.49 7.68
C ILE A 360 -0.86 23.05 6.45
N CYS A 361 -1.48 24.24 6.55
CA CYS A 361 -2.05 24.94 5.40
C CYS A 361 -0.98 25.48 4.43
N TRP A 362 0.20 25.87 4.92
CA TRP A 362 1.32 26.31 4.08
C TRP A 362 1.83 25.20 3.15
N LEU A 363 1.82 23.94 3.61
CA LEU A 363 2.11 22.78 2.76
C LEU A 363 1.02 22.57 1.69
N TRP A 364 -0.25 22.83 2.00
CA TRP A 364 -1.35 22.61 1.04
C TRP A 364 -1.46 23.72 -0.03
N ALA A 365 -1.12 24.98 0.31
CA ALA A 365 -1.17 26.12 -0.60
C ALA A 365 -0.21 26.02 -1.80
N TYR A 366 0.83 25.18 -1.73
CA TYR A 366 1.77 24.95 -2.84
C TYR A 366 1.41 23.77 -3.76
N PHE A 367 0.40 22.95 -3.42
CA PHE A 367 0.03 21.75 -4.20
C PHE A 367 -1.33 21.84 -4.91
N VAL A 368 -2.10 22.91 -4.70
CA VAL A 368 -3.33 23.17 -5.47
C VAL A 368 -3.02 24.25 -6.52
N PRO A 369 -3.07 23.95 -7.83
CA PRO A 369 -2.97 24.99 -8.84
C PRO A 369 -4.20 25.89 -8.71
N TYR A 370 -4.01 27.15 -8.32
CA TYR A 370 -4.93 28.20 -8.75
C TYR A 370 -4.88 28.25 -10.28
N LYS A 371 -6.08 28.34 -10.88
CA LYS A 371 -6.32 28.37 -12.33
C LYS A 371 -5.41 29.34 -13.08
#